data_AF-A0A7X0P6G7-F1
#
_entry.id   AF-A0A7X0P6G7-F1
#
_cell.length_a   1.000
_cell.length_b   1.000
_cell.length_c   1.000
_cell.angle_alpha   90.00
_cell.angle_beta   90.00
_cell.angle_gamma   90.00
#
_symmetry.space_group_name_H-M   'P 1'
#
loop_
_entity.id
_entity.type
_entity.pdbx_description
1 polymer ?
#
loop_
_entity_poly.entity_id
_entity_poly.type
_entity_poly.pdbx_seq_one_letter_code
_entity_poly.pdbx_strand_id
1 'polypeptide(L)'
;MANAAYYGTKPDTILKATATLDFASIAAGAVGTLTATVTGAATGDFAIAAPPGNLNAGLVVCAFVSAANTVTIRIINGTAGAIDPGSATWGVAVIPA
;
A
#
# COMPACT_ATOMS: atom_id res chain seq x y z
N MET A 1 14.91 9.89 -36.11
CA MET A 1 14.56 10.81 -35.00
C MET A 1 14.20 9.96 -33.80
N ALA A 2 15.08 9.82 -32.81
CA ALA A 2 14.91 8.89 -31.69
C ALA A 2 13.99 9.48 -30.61
N ASN A 3 12.86 8.81 -30.34
CA ASN A 3 11.88 9.16 -29.31
C ASN A 3 12.33 8.71 -27.89
N ALA A 4 13.52 9.13 -27.48
CA ALA A 4 14.04 8.85 -26.14
C ALA A 4 13.80 10.00 -25.14
N ALA A 5 13.22 11.12 -25.59
CA ALA A 5 13.09 12.34 -24.81
C ALA A 5 11.67 12.61 -24.25
N TYR A 6 10.66 11.79 -24.58
CA TYR A 6 9.27 12.04 -24.17
C TYR A 6 8.88 11.40 -22.82
N TYR A 7 9.66 10.42 -22.35
CA TYR A 7 9.51 9.82 -21.03
C TYR A 7 10.91 9.91 -20.40
N GLY A 8 11.09 10.69 -19.35
CA GLY A 8 12.35 10.72 -18.59
C GLY A 8 12.82 9.30 -18.25
N THR A 9 14.10 9.13 -17.91
CA THR A 9 14.71 7.84 -17.54
C THR A 9 13.70 7.01 -16.77
N LYS A 10 13.28 5.87 -17.35
CA LYS A 10 12.28 4.99 -16.72
C LYS A 10 12.68 4.80 -15.25
N PRO A 11 11.73 4.84 -14.28
CA PRO A 11 12.08 4.55 -12.90
C PRO A 11 12.84 3.22 -12.86
N ASP A 12 13.97 3.21 -12.16
CA ASP A 12 14.87 2.06 -12.05
C ASP A 12 14.12 0.92 -11.35
N THR A 13 13.37 0.15 -12.12
CA THR A 13 12.59 -1.03 -11.71
C THR A 13 11.58 -0.79 -10.58
N ILE A 14 10.28 -0.94 -10.89
CA ILE A 14 9.22 -0.96 -9.86
C ILE A 14 9.42 -2.17 -8.94
N LEU A 15 9.61 -1.92 -7.65
CA LEU A 15 9.70 -2.96 -6.63
C LEU A 15 8.29 -3.46 -6.30
N LYS A 16 8.13 -4.78 -6.18
CA LYS A 16 6.82 -5.40 -5.90
C LYS A 16 6.94 -6.47 -4.83
N ALA A 17 5.95 -6.54 -3.96
CA ALA A 17 5.80 -7.62 -2.99
C ALA A 17 4.32 -7.95 -2.76
N THR A 18 4.07 -9.07 -2.10
CA THR A 18 2.76 -9.44 -1.56
C THR A 18 2.88 -9.79 -0.09
N ALA A 19 1.88 -9.46 0.70
CA ALA A 19 1.80 -9.82 2.11
C ALA A 19 0.39 -10.26 2.49
N THR A 20 0.27 -11.31 3.30
CA THR A 20 -1.00 -11.66 3.94
C THR A 20 -1.16 -10.80 5.19
N LEU A 21 -2.18 -9.95 5.22
CA LEU A 21 -2.42 -8.98 6.28
C LEU A 21 -3.80 -9.22 6.88
N ASP A 22 -3.85 -9.23 8.20
CA ASP A 22 -5.05 -9.44 9.00
C ASP A 22 -5.23 -8.24 9.93
N PHE A 23 -6.07 -7.30 9.51
CA PHE A 23 -6.34 -6.10 10.29
C PHE A 23 -7.34 -6.45 11.38
N ALA A 24 -7.09 -6.01 12.62
CA ALA A 24 -8.11 -6.08 13.65
C ALA A 24 -9.33 -5.23 13.25
N SER A 25 -10.49 -5.54 13.85
CA SER A 25 -11.71 -4.75 13.66
C SER A 25 -11.47 -3.25 13.88
N ILE A 26 -11.84 -2.45 12.89
CA ILE A 26 -11.61 -1.01 12.84
C ILE A 26 -12.92 -0.32 13.20
N ALA A 27 -12.94 0.39 14.34
CA ALA A 27 -14.09 1.17 14.77
C ALA A 27 -14.47 2.29 13.77
N ALA A 28 -15.68 2.82 13.90
CA ALA A 28 -16.16 3.94 13.09
C ALA A 28 -15.23 5.16 13.21
N GLY A 29 -14.80 5.73 12.08
CA GLY A 29 -13.86 6.86 12.03
C GLY A 29 -12.43 6.53 12.46
N ALA A 30 -12.12 5.28 12.80
CA ALA A 30 -10.80 4.86 13.25
C ALA A 30 -9.91 4.39 12.09
N VAL A 31 -8.64 4.19 12.41
CA VAL A 31 -7.58 3.81 11.47
C VAL A 31 -6.93 2.52 11.92
N GLY A 32 -6.72 1.60 10.98
CA GLY A 32 -5.87 0.41 11.15
C GLY A 32 -4.59 0.54 10.33
N THR A 33 -3.47 0.03 10.84
CA THR A 33 -2.18 0.02 10.13
C THR A 33 -1.47 -1.31 10.28
N LEU A 34 -0.92 -1.81 9.18
CA LEU A 34 -0.02 -2.97 9.14
C LEU A 34 1.15 -2.69 8.19
N THR A 35 2.16 -3.54 8.24
CA THR A 35 3.38 -3.40 7.42
C THR A 35 3.58 -4.57 6.49
N ALA A 36 4.13 -4.30 5.31
CA ALA A 36 4.59 -5.29 4.36
C ALA A 36 6.07 -5.05 4.02
N THR A 37 6.83 -6.12 3.85
CA THR A 37 8.24 -6.05 3.47
C THR A 37 8.36 -5.89 1.96
N VAL A 38 9.05 -4.83 1.51
CA VAL A 38 9.39 -4.59 0.11
C VAL A 38 10.90 -4.34 0.02
N THR A 39 11.67 -5.37 -0.29
CA THR A 39 13.13 -5.27 -0.35
C THR A 39 13.57 -4.22 -1.38
N GLY A 40 14.45 -3.31 -0.97
CA GLY A 40 14.94 -2.19 -1.77
C GLY A 40 14.18 -0.88 -1.57
N ALA A 41 13.04 -0.89 -0.88
CA ALA A 41 12.30 0.34 -0.60
C ALA A 41 13.05 1.22 0.41
N ALA A 42 13.07 2.53 0.18
CA ALA A 42 13.65 3.53 1.05
C ALA A 42 12.64 4.65 1.37
N THR A 43 12.80 5.30 2.53
CA THR A 43 11.94 6.42 2.90
C THR A 43 12.04 7.54 1.86
N GLY A 44 10.89 8.02 1.39
CA GLY A 44 10.81 9.01 0.32
C GLY A 44 10.33 8.42 -1.01
N ASP A 45 10.44 7.11 -1.21
CA ASP A 45 9.88 6.44 -2.37
C ASP A 45 8.35 6.49 -2.37
N PHE A 46 7.76 6.47 -3.56
CA PHE A 46 6.31 6.40 -3.71
C PHE A 46 5.84 4.97 -3.46
N ALA A 47 4.77 4.79 -2.68
CA ALA A 47 4.20 3.47 -2.40
C ALA A 47 2.72 3.41 -2.77
N ILE A 48 2.29 2.27 -3.31
CA ILE A 48 0.90 1.98 -3.64
C ILE A 48 0.57 0.59 -3.09
N ALA A 49 -0.56 0.47 -2.40
CA ALA A 49 -1.13 -0.80 -1.98
C ALA A 49 -2.29 -1.19 -2.91
N ALA A 50 -2.28 -2.45 -3.35
CA ALA A 50 -3.37 -3.09 -4.04
C ALA A 50 -4.19 -3.90 -3.02
N PRO A 51 -5.38 -3.42 -2.62
CA PRO A 51 -6.26 -4.16 -1.71
C PRO A 51 -6.80 -5.44 -2.36
N PRO A 52 -7.30 -6.41 -1.56
CA PRO A 52 -8.02 -7.56 -2.09
C PRO A 52 -9.29 -7.12 -2.83
N GLY A 53 -9.70 -7.89 -3.84
CA GLY A 53 -10.85 -7.54 -4.69
C GLY A 53 -12.20 -7.48 -3.97
N ASN A 54 -12.27 -7.99 -2.74
CA ASN A 54 -13.44 -8.04 -1.87
C ASN A 54 -13.28 -7.20 -0.59
N LEU A 55 -12.43 -6.17 -0.60
CA LEU A 55 -12.31 -5.25 0.53
C LEU A 55 -13.68 -4.62 0.87
N ASN A 56 -14.02 -4.60 2.16
CA ASN A 56 -15.29 -4.05 2.64
C ASN A 56 -15.50 -2.60 2.17
N ALA A 57 -16.72 -2.28 1.73
CA ALA A 57 -17.08 -0.92 1.34
C ALA A 57 -16.94 0.06 2.52
N GLY A 58 -16.46 1.27 2.24
CA GLY A 58 -16.23 2.33 3.24
C GLY A 58 -14.84 2.31 3.89
N LEU A 59 -14.02 1.29 3.59
CA LEU A 59 -12.60 1.29 3.88
C LEU A 59 -11.82 2.02 2.78
N VAL A 60 -10.97 2.98 3.17
CA VAL A 60 -10.11 3.73 2.25
C VAL A 60 -8.65 3.49 2.60
N VAL A 61 -7.84 3.18 1.59
CA VAL A 61 -6.46 2.70 1.75
C VAL A 61 -5.46 3.79 1.35
N CYS A 62 -4.38 3.92 2.12
CA CYS A 62 -3.15 4.58 1.67
C CYS A 62 -1.91 3.77 2.07
N ALA A 63 -0.79 4.01 1.40
CA ALA A 63 0.48 3.35 1.68
C ALA A 63 1.65 4.34 1.60
N PHE A 64 2.70 4.09 2.37
CA PHE A 64 3.93 4.88 2.37
C PHE A 64 5.10 4.02 2.85
N VAL A 65 6.31 4.29 2.34
CA VAL A 65 7.53 3.65 2.84
C VAL A 65 7.88 4.27 4.20
N SER A 66 7.73 3.50 5.27
CA SER A 66 7.91 3.97 6.64
C SER A 66 9.32 3.75 7.18
N ALA A 67 10.06 2.80 6.59
CA ALA A 67 11.47 2.54 6.87
C ALA A 67 12.10 1.76 5.71
N ALA A 68 13.41 1.53 5.79
CA ALA A 68 14.10 0.66 4.85
C ALA A 68 13.40 -0.71 4.74
N ASN A 69 13.16 -1.15 3.51
CA ASN A 69 12.47 -2.39 3.16
C ASN A 69 11.02 -2.51 3.69
N THR A 70 10.41 -1.43 4.18
CA THR A 70 9.16 -1.50 4.94
C THR A 70 8.13 -0.51 4.41
N VAL A 71 7.01 -1.04 3.91
CA VAL A 71 5.84 -0.24 3.53
C VAL A 71 4.76 -0.38 4.60
N THR A 72 4.26 0.73 5.11
CA THR A 72 3.07 0.76 5.94
C THR A 72 1.84 0.91 5.06
N ILE A 73 0.86 0.04 5.26
CA ILE A 73 -0.48 0.12 4.69
C ILE A 73 -1.40 0.60 5.80
N ARG A 74 -2.14 1.66 5.50
CA ARG A 74 -3.08 2.29 6.42
C ARG A 74 -4.48 2.27 5.81
N ILE A 75 -5.46 1.93 6.64
CA ILE A 75 -6.87 1.90 6.26
C ILE A 75 -7.64 2.79 7.23
N ILE A 76 -8.50 3.66 6.69
CA ILE A 76 -9.50 4.37 7.49
C ILE A 76 -10.88 3.76 7.25
N ASN A 77 -11.64 3.54 8.33
CA ASN A 77 -13.06 3.21 8.24
C ASN A 77 -13.88 4.50 8.28
N GLY A 78 -14.32 4.96 7.11
CA GLY A 78 -15.13 6.18 6.96
C GLY A 78 -16.62 6.00 7.27
N THR A 79 -17.03 4.83 7.77
CA THR A 79 -18.44 4.53 8.04
C THR A 79 -18.84 4.82 9.49
N ALA A 80 -20.12 4.61 9.80
CA ALA A 80 -20.69 4.78 11.15
C ALA A 80 -20.65 3.49 12.01
N GLY A 81 -20.19 2.36 11.45
CA GLY A 81 -20.11 1.07 12.15
C GLY A 81 -18.69 0.52 12.15
N ALA A 82 -18.39 -0.38 13.09
CA ALA A 82 -17.11 -1.11 13.05
C ALA A 82 -17.08 -2.06 11.85
N ILE A 83 -15.91 -2.19 11.21
CA ILE A 83 -15.67 -3.10 10.09
C ILE A 83 -14.47 -3.96 10.43
N ASP A 84 -14.60 -5.28 10.24
CA ASP A 84 -13.52 -6.24 10.36
C ASP A 84 -13.12 -6.73 8.96
N PRO A 85 -12.03 -6.19 8.38
CA PRO A 85 -11.50 -6.67 7.11
C PRO A 85 -10.69 -7.94 7.40
N GLY A 86 -11.33 -9.11 7.19
CA GLY A 86 -10.67 -10.39 7.42
C GLY A 86 -9.36 -10.55 6.65
N SER A 87 -8.48 -11.41 7.18
CA SER A 87 -7.19 -11.76 6.58
C SER A 87 -7.24 -11.97 5.06
N ALA A 88 -6.38 -11.23 4.34
CA ALA A 88 -6.31 -11.29 2.89
C ALA A 88 -4.90 -11.01 2.36
N THR A 89 -4.65 -11.38 1.10
CA THR A 89 -3.40 -11.06 0.41
C THR A 89 -3.46 -9.67 -0.20
N TRP A 90 -2.48 -8.84 0.15
CA TRP A 90 -2.29 -7.48 -0.36
C TRP A 90 -1.10 -7.44 -1.32
N GLY A 91 -1.25 -6.72 -2.43
CA GLY A 91 -0.13 -6.36 -3.28
C GLY A 91 0.46 -5.03 -2.86
N VAL A 92 1.78 -4.86 -2.98
CA VAL A 92 2.46 -3.59 -2.73
C VAL A 92 3.44 -3.32 -3.85
N ALA A 93 3.41 -2.09 -4.36
CA ALA A 93 4.39 -1.60 -5.32
C ALA A 93 5.08 -0.34 -4.77
N VAL A 94 6.38 -0.25 -4.99
CA VAL A 94 7.19 0.93 -4.66
C VAL A 94 7.85 1.43 -5.94
N ILE A 95 7.74 2.74 -6.16
CA ILE A 95 8.41 3.46 -7.24
C ILE A 95 9.52 4.26 -6.56
N PRO A 96 10.80 3.89 -6.77
CA PRO A 96 11.92 4.68 -6.26
C PRO A 96 11.83 6.13 -6.76
N ALA A 97 12.14 7.07 -5.87
CA ALA A 97 12.08 8.51 -6.16
C ALA A 97 13.21 9.01 -7.08
#